data_AF-A0AAP8GE55-F1
#
_entry.id   AF-A0AAP8GE55-F1
#
_cell.length_a   1.000
_cell.length_b   1.000
_cell.length_c   1.000
_cell.angle_alpha   90.00
_cell.angle_beta   90.00
_cell.angle_gamma   90.00
#
_symmetry.space_group_name_H-M   'P 1'
#
loop_
_entity.id
_entity.type
_entity.pdbx_description
1 polymer ?
#
loop_
_entity_poly.entity_id
_entity_poly.type
_entity_poly.pdbx_seq_one_letter_code
_entity_poly.pdbx_strand_id
1 'polypeptide(L)'
;FITLPEDDLSFQATFIRACEEAGISAEAIDPQQARIIEPAVNPALIGAVKVPDGTVDPFRLTAANMLDAKEHGAVILTAHEVTGLIREGATVCGVRVRNHLTGETQALHAPVVVNAAGIWGQHIAEYADLRIRMFPAKGSLLIM
;
A
#
# COMPACT_ATOMS: atom_id res chain seq x y z
N PHE A 1 7.25 1.13 18.43
CA PHE A 1 8.55 1.25 17.77
C PHE A 1 9.65 1.08 18.82
N ILE A 2 10.66 0.24 18.60
CA ILE A 2 11.78 0.05 19.54
C ILE A 2 13.08 0.55 18.93
N THR A 3 14.04 0.89 19.78
CA THR A 3 15.39 1.30 19.40
C THR A 3 16.38 0.34 20.06
N LEU A 4 17.24 -0.27 19.24
CA LEU A 4 18.30 -1.18 19.68
C LEU A 4 19.64 -0.43 19.81
N PRO A 5 20.67 -1.00 20.47
CA PRO A 5 21.96 -0.36 20.63
C PRO A 5 22.66 0.04 19.32
N GLU A 6 22.37 -0.65 18.23
CA GLU A 6 22.86 -0.36 16.88
C GLU A 6 22.12 0.80 16.18
N ASP A 7 20.97 1.22 16.71
CA ASP A 7 20.16 2.31 16.15
C ASP A 7 20.53 3.67 16.75
N ASP A 8 20.21 4.76 16.04
CA ASP A 8 20.33 6.12 16.57
C ASP A 8 19.11 6.49 17.43
N LEU A 9 19.33 6.62 18.75
CA LEU A 9 18.29 7.02 19.70
C LEU A 9 17.72 8.42 19.42
N SER A 10 18.51 9.31 18.80
CA SER A 10 18.06 10.67 18.49
C SER A 10 16.86 10.71 17.52
N PHE A 11 16.67 9.64 16.74
CA PHE A 11 15.56 9.52 15.82
C PHE A 11 14.20 9.46 16.54
N GLN A 12 14.13 9.02 17.80
CA GLN A 12 12.85 8.94 18.54
C GLN A 12 12.17 10.29 18.67
N ALA A 13 12.91 11.36 18.95
CA ALA A 13 12.36 12.70 19.05
C ALA A 13 11.75 13.17 17.72
N THR A 14 12.39 12.80 16.60
CA THR A 14 11.87 13.08 15.26
C THR A 14 10.63 12.24 14.96
N PHE A 15 10.64 10.96 15.32
CA PHE A 15 9.50 10.06 15.14
C PHE A 15 8.26 10.53 15.92
N ILE A 16 8.42 10.86 17.21
CA ILE A 16 7.32 11.34 18.06
C ILE A 16 6.75 12.64 17.50
N ARG A 17 7.59 13.63 17.18
CA ARG A 17 7.13 14.89 16.61
C ARG A 17 6.37 14.68 15.30
N ALA A 18 6.86 13.81 14.42
CA ALA A 18 6.19 13.50 13.16
C ALA A 18 4.83 12.82 13.38
N CYS A 19 4.72 11.93 14.39
CA CYS A 19 3.44 11.36 14.78
C CYS A 19 2.47 12.43 15.29
N GLU A 20 2.91 13.31 16.18
CA GLU A 20 2.09 14.39 16.73
C GLU A 20 1.60 15.37 15.65
N GLU A 21 2.47 15.76 14.72
CA GLU A 21 2.12 16.58 13.55
C GLU A 21 1.09 15.89 12.65
N ALA A 22 1.13 14.56 12.56
CA ALA A 22 0.15 13.75 11.85
C ALA A 22 -1.14 13.45 12.67
N GLY A 23 -1.24 13.95 13.91
CA GLY A 23 -2.37 13.67 14.80
C GLY A 23 -2.38 12.27 15.41
N ILE A 24 -1.23 11.57 15.38
CA ILE A 24 -1.04 10.23 15.94
C ILE A 24 -0.45 10.38 17.35
N SER A 25 -1.14 9.84 18.35
CA SER A 25 -0.61 9.78 19.72
C SER A 25 0.68 8.97 19.76
N ALA A 26 1.75 9.55 20.29
CA ALA A 26 3.05 8.90 20.42
C ALA A 26 3.65 9.19 21.79
N GLU A 27 3.97 8.13 22.54
CA GLU A 27 4.48 8.23 23.90
C GLU A 27 5.83 7.50 24.00
N ALA A 28 6.88 8.21 24.38
CA ALA A 28 8.12 7.56 24.78
C ALA A 28 7.88 6.78 26.08
N ILE A 29 8.20 5.49 26.08
CA ILE A 29 8.05 4.63 27.26
C ILE A 29 9.41 4.07 27.69
N ASP A 30 9.54 3.82 28.98
CA ASP A 30 10.72 3.18 29.54
C ASP A 30 10.93 1.77 28.94
N PRO A 31 12.17 1.37 28.60
CA PRO A 31 12.48 0.03 28.11
C PRO A 31 11.95 -1.12 28.99
N GLN A 32 11.91 -0.95 30.31
CA GLN A 32 11.34 -1.92 31.23
C GLN A 32 9.82 -2.03 31.05
N GLN A 33 9.14 -0.90 30.84
CA GLN A 33 7.71 -0.91 30.53
C GLN A 33 7.42 -1.63 29.20
N ALA A 34 8.26 -1.41 28.18
CA ALA A 34 8.14 -2.11 26.91
C ALA A 34 8.29 -3.63 27.06
N ARG A 35 9.25 -4.10 27.88
CA ARG A 35 9.42 -5.53 28.21
C ARG A 35 8.25 -6.14 28.98
N ILE A 36 7.54 -5.34 29.78
CA ILE A 36 6.32 -5.79 30.47
C ILE A 36 5.18 -5.96 29.45
N ILE A 37 5.07 -5.05 28.48
CA ILE A 37 4.02 -5.09 27.45
C ILE A 37 4.24 -6.23 26.46
N GLU A 38 5.47 -6.40 25.98
CA GLU A 38 5.86 -7.45 25.03
C GLU A 38 7.06 -8.24 25.58
N PRO A 39 6.83 -9.33 26.33
CA PRO A 39 7.91 -10.10 26.95
C PRO A 39 8.90 -10.74 25.98
N ALA A 40 8.52 -10.93 24.70
CA ALA A 40 9.41 -11.47 23.67
C ALA A 40 10.26 -10.39 22.98
N VAL A 41 10.09 -9.11 23.33
CA VAL A 41 10.89 -8.01 22.78
C VAL A 41 12.37 -8.22 23.10
N ASN A 42 13.26 -7.75 22.21
CA ASN A 42 14.70 -7.83 22.44
C ASN A 42 15.06 -7.16 23.78
N PRO A 43 15.60 -7.89 24.77
CA PRO A 43 15.83 -7.34 26.11
C PRO A 43 16.88 -6.23 26.12
N ALA A 44 17.73 -6.13 25.09
CA ALA A 44 18.76 -5.11 24.94
C ALA A 44 18.23 -3.77 24.40
N LEU A 45 16.91 -3.62 24.17
CA LEU A 45 16.36 -2.35 23.71
C LEU A 45 16.77 -1.18 24.64
N ILE A 46 17.12 -0.05 24.03
CA ILE A 46 17.56 1.17 24.71
C ILE A 46 16.50 2.26 24.69
N GLY A 47 15.43 2.09 23.90
CA GLY A 47 14.31 3.00 23.87
C GLY A 47 13.07 2.36 23.24
N ALA A 48 11.91 2.92 23.56
CA ALA A 48 10.64 2.51 22.97
C ALA A 48 9.67 3.69 22.86
N VAL A 49 8.90 3.71 21.76
CA VAL A 49 7.79 4.64 21.54
C VAL A 49 6.53 3.83 21.28
N LYS A 50 5.50 4.08 22.09
CA LYS A 50 4.16 3.52 21.96
C LYS A 50 3.34 4.42 21.05
N VAL A 51 2.71 3.82 20.05
CA VAL A 51 1.76 4.47 19.12
C VAL A 51 0.52 3.57 19.00
N PRO A 52 -0.65 4.08 18.60
CA PRO A 52 -1.86 3.28 18.38
C PRO A 52 -1.75 2.48 17.07
N ASP A 53 -0.70 1.66 16.94
CA ASP A 53 -0.47 0.82 15.77
C ASP A 53 -1.47 -0.35 15.73
N GLY A 54 -1.59 -0.97 14.56
CA GLY A 54 -2.47 -2.11 14.37
C GLY A 54 -2.04 -3.00 13.22
N THR A 55 -2.63 -4.20 13.20
CA THR A 55 -2.44 -5.16 12.11
C THR A 55 -3.68 -5.16 11.22
N VAL A 56 -3.48 -5.27 9.91
CA VAL A 56 -4.56 -5.46 8.95
C VAL A 56 -4.37 -6.77 8.20
N ASP A 57 -5.47 -7.46 7.93
CA ASP A 57 -5.50 -8.51 6.91
C ASP A 57 -5.77 -7.84 5.55
N PRO A 58 -4.74 -7.65 4.69
CA PRO A 58 -4.89 -6.90 3.45
C PRO A 58 -5.81 -7.62 2.45
N PHE A 59 -5.88 -8.95 2.50
CA PHE A 59 -6.75 -9.71 1.60
C PHE A 59 -8.22 -9.49 1.96
N ARG A 60 -8.55 -9.57 3.25
CA ARG A 60 -9.93 -9.34 3.72
C ARG A 60 -10.33 -7.89 3.53
N LEU A 61 -9.45 -6.93 3.82
CA LEU A 61 -9.73 -5.51 3.59
C LEU A 61 -10.01 -5.21 2.11
N THR A 62 -9.18 -5.75 1.21
CA THR A 62 -9.34 -5.54 -0.23
C THR A 62 -10.63 -6.17 -0.74
N ALA A 63 -10.93 -7.40 -0.32
CA ALA A 63 -12.16 -8.09 -0.68
C ALA A 63 -13.41 -7.36 -0.16
N ALA A 64 -13.37 -6.85 1.07
CA ALA A 64 -14.47 -6.08 1.65
C ALA A 64 -14.76 -4.80 0.85
N ASN A 65 -13.74 -4.01 0.50
CA ASN A 65 -13.90 -2.82 -0.36
C ASN A 65 -14.47 -3.17 -1.74
N MET A 66 -14.01 -4.27 -2.35
CA MET A 66 -14.52 -4.72 -3.64
C MET A 66 -16.01 -5.12 -3.57
N LEU A 67 -16.41 -5.82 -2.49
CA LEU A 67 -17.80 -6.22 -2.28
C LEU A 67 -18.70 -5.01 -2.04
N ASP A 68 -18.30 -4.09 -1.16
CA ASP A 68 -19.04 -2.85 -0.88
C ASP A 68 -19.23 -2.01 -2.16
N ALA A 69 -18.17 -1.83 -2.96
CA ALA A 69 -18.27 -1.13 -4.23
C ALA A 69 -19.27 -1.81 -5.18
N LYS A 70 -19.27 -3.15 -5.24
CA LYS A 70 -20.21 -3.91 -6.06
C LYS A 70 -21.65 -3.77 -5.56
N GLU A 71 -21.88 -3.76 -4.25
CA GLU A 71 -23.20 -3.51 -3.65
C GLU A 71 -23.73 -2.12 -4.00
N HIS A 72 -22.84 -1.15 -4.21
CA HIS A 72 -23.15 0.20 -4.68
C HIS A 72 -23.12 0.35 -6.21
N GLY A 73 -23.13 -0.76 -6.96
CA GLY A 73 -23.30 -0.78 -8.41
C GLY A 73 -22.00 -0.72 -9.24
N ALA A 74 -20.83 -0.82 -8.62
CA ALA A 74 -19.58 -0.94 -9.36
C ALA A 74 -19.50 -2.29 -10.11
N VAL A 75 -18.93 -2.26 -11.31
CA VAL A 75 -18.62 -3.47 -12.08
C VAL A 75 -17.18 -3.87 -11.81
N ILE A 76 -16.99 -5.09 -11.30
CA ILE A 76 -15.67 -5.63 -11.00
C ILE A 76 -15.33 -6.72 -12.02
N LEU A 77 -14.25 -6.51 -12.77
CA LEU A 77 -13.73 -7.45 -13.75
C LEU A 77 -12.39 -8.03 -13.28
N THR A 78 -12.44 -9.14 -12.54
CA THR A 78 -11.23 -9.90 -12.19
C THR A 78 -10.71 -10.68 -13.40
N ALA A 79 -9.42 -11.04 -13.40
CA ALA A 79 -8.74 -11.71 -14.53
C ALA A 79 -8.76 -10.93 -15.87
N HIS A 80 -9.05 -9.62 -15.82
CA HIS A 80 -9.00 -8.73 -16.98
C HIS A 80 -7.74 -7.87 -16.92
N GLU A 81 -6.80 -8.12 -17.82
CA GLU A 81 -5.59 -7.32 -17.96
C GLU A 81 -5.85 -6.11 -18.86
N VAL A 82 -5.39 -4.93 -18.45
CA VAL A 82 -5.35 -3.76 -19.34
C VAL A 82 -4.20 -3.91 -20.32
N THR A 83 -4.52 -3.97 -21.61
CA THR A 83 -3.55 -4.16 -22.71
C THR A 83 -3.31 -2.89 -23.53
N GLY A 84 -3.97 -1.79 -23.17
CA GLY A 84 -3.73 -0.49 -23.79
C GLY A 84 -4.74 0.57 -23.35
N LEU A 85 -4.40 1.83 -23.60
CA LEU A 85 -5.32 2.97 -23.42
C LEU A 85 -6.03 3.31 -24.73
N ILE A 86 -7.28 3.76 -24.63
CA ILE A 86 -8.02 4.37 -25.72
C ILE A 86 -7.82 5.89 -25.58
N ARG A 87 -7.34 6.55 -26.63
CA ARG A 87 -6.92 7.96 -26.57
C ARG A 87 -7.46 8.77 -27.75
N GLU A 88 -7.82 10.01 -27.46
CA GLU A 88 -8.12 11.05 -28.45
C GLU A 88 -7.17 12.23 -28.21
N GLY A 89 -6.10 12.30 -29.00
CA GLY A 89 -4.99 13.23 -28.76
C GLY A 89 -4.33 12.99 -27.40
N ALA A 90 -4.36 14.01 -26.54
CA ALA A 90 -3.81 13.96 -25.18
C ALA A 90 -4.79 13.37 -24.14
N THR A 91 -6.04 13.10 -24.51
CA THR A 91 -7.08 12.66 -23.58
C THR A 91 -7.20 11.14 -23.58
N VAL A 92 -7.25 10.53 -22.40
CA VAL A 92 -7.59 9.11 -22.23
C VAL A 92 -9.11 8.97 -22.15
N CYS A 93 -9.69 8.15 -23.01
CA CYS A 93 -11.13 7.94 -23.15
C CYS A 93 -11.57 6.52 -22.77
N GLY A 94 -10.66 5.69 -22.24
CA GLY A 94 -10.94 4.32 -21.87
C GLY A 94 -9.72 3.40 -21.91
N VAL A 95 -9.98 2.10 -21.83
CA VAL A 95 -8.97 1.03 -21.82
C VAL A 95 -9.39 -0.11 -22.75
N ARG A 96 -8.41 -0.81 -23.32
CA ARG A 96 -8.60 -2.15 -23.88
C ARG A 96 -8.21 -3.17 -22.81
N VAL A 97 -9.04 -4.20 -22.64
CA VAL A 97 -8.78 -5.27 -21.69
C VAL A 97 -8.85 -6.63 -22.35
N ARG A 98 -8.09 -7.60 -21.81
CA ARG A 98 -8.13 -9.00 -22.17
C ARG A 98 -8.57 -9.85 -20.98
N ASN A 99 -9.61 -10.65 -21.16
CA ASN A 99 -10.01 -11.65 -20.18
C ASN A 99 -9.10 -12.88 -20.32
N HIS A 100 -8.33 -13.20 -19.29
CA HIS A 100 -7.41 -14.35 -19.29
C HIS A 100 -8.12 -15.70 -19.17
N LEU A 101 -9.38 -15.73 -18.75
CA LEU A 101 -10.16 -16.97 -18.63
C LEU A 101 -10.78 -17.39 -19.97
N THR A 102 -11.21 -16.42 -20.79
CA THR A 102 -11.89 -16.68 -22.08
C THR A 102 -11.02 -16.37 -23.30
N GLY A 103 -9.98 -15.55 -23.14
CA GLY A 103 -9.15 -15.03 -24.22
C GLY A 103 -9.74 -13.83 -24.96
N GLU A 104 -10.98 -13.43 -24.63
CA GLU A 104 -11.68 -12.32 -25.28
C GLU A 104 -11.02 -10.96 -24.98
N THR A 105 -11.12 -10.05 -25.95
CA THR A 105 -10.69 -8.66 -25.79
C THR A 105 -11.89 -7.73 -25.94
N GLN A 106 -11.96 -6.69 -25.11
CA GLN A 106 -13.03 -5.71 -25.13
C GLN A 106 -12.50 -4.29 -24.86
N ALA A 107 -13.22 -3.30 -25.38
CA ALA A 107 -12.97 -1.89 -25.13
C ALA A 107 -13.94 -1.36 -24.07
N LEU A 108 -13.40 -0.74 -23.03
CA LEU A 108 -14.17 -0.10 -21.96
C LEU A 108 -13.94 1.41 -22.04
N HIS A 109 -14.99 2.16 -22.36
CA HIS A 109 -14.92 3.62 -22.46
C HIS A 109 -15.27 4.26 -21.12
N ALA A 110 -14.48 5.26 -20.72
CA ALA A 110 -14.69 6.01 -19.50
C ALA A 110 -14.17 7.44 -19.66
N PRO A 111 -14.85 8.46 -19.09
CA PRO A 111 -14.39 9.83 -19.12
C PRO A 111 -13.15 10.07 -18.24
N VAL A 112 -12.90 9.17 -17.27
CA VAL A 112 -11.77 9.21 -16.35
C VAL A 112 -11.22 7.80 -16.19
N VAL A 113 -9.90 7.66 -16.26
CA VAL A 113 -9.18 6.42 -15.98
C VAL A 113 -8.15 6.69 -14.89
N VAL A 114 -8.18 5.91 -13.81
CA VAL A 114 -7.21 6.00 -12.71
C VAL A 114 -6.26 4.81 -12.76
N ASN A 115 -4.96 5.06 -12.87
CA ASN A 115 -3.93 4.03 -12.80
C ASN A 115 -3.62 3.67 -11.33
N ALA A 116 -4.27 2.64 -10.82
CA ALA A 116 -4.05 2.08 -9.49
C ALA A 116 -3.28 0.73 -9.52
N ALA A 117 -2.42 0.51 -10.51
CA ALA A 117 -1.79 -0.79 -10.78
C ALA A 117 -0.55 -1.11 -9.90
N GLY A 118 -0.35 -0.44 -8.77
CA GLY A 118 0.77 -0.69 -7.86
C GLY A 118 2.14 -0.69 -8.57
N ILE A 119 2.93 -1.75 -8.38
CA ILE A 119 4.26 -1.90 -9.02
C ILE A 119 4.21 -2.05 -10.54
N TRP A 120 3.03 -2.26 -11.13
CA TRP A 120 2.81 -2.28 -12.57
C TRP A 120 2.35 -0.91 -13.12
N GLY A 121 2.28 0.13 -12.27
CA GLY A 121 1.84 1.47 -12.65
C GLY A 121 2.62 2.06 -13.83
N GLN A 122 3.93 1.86 -13.88
CA GLN A 122 4.77 2.25 -15.01
C GLN A 122 4.34 1.60 -16.32
N HIS A 123 4.03 0.31 -16.31
CA HIS A 123 3.63 -0.42 -17.52
C HIS A 123 2.33 0.14 -18.12
N ILE A 124 1.37 0.54 -17.26
CA ILE A 124 0.15 1.22 -17.73
C ILE A 124 0.46 2.63 -18.25
N ALA A 125 1.39 3.36 -17.62
CA ALA A 125 1.78 4.70 -18.03
C ALA A 125 2.49 4.71 -19.41
N GLU A 126 3.20 3.63 -19.76
CA GLU A 126 3.86 3.48 -21.06
C GLU A 126 2.86 3.50 -22.23
N TYR A 127 1.62 3.03 -22.03
CA TYR A 127 0.55 3.15 -23.05
C TYR A 127 0.14 4.61 -23.34
N ALA A 128 0.51 5.54 -22.47
CA ALA A 128 0.35 6.98 -22.66
C ALA A 128 1.64 7.69 -23.09
N ASP A 129 2.69 6.95 -23.44
CA ASP A 129 4.04 7.47 -23.72
C ASP A 129 4.68 8.20 -22.51
N LEU A 130 4.27 7.81 -21.29
CA LEU A 130 4.74 8.41 -20.05
C LEU A 130 5.73 7.49 -19.33
N ARG A 131 6.58 8.12 -18.51
CA ARG A 131 7.55 7.42 -17.66
C ARG A 131 7.47 7.88 -16.22
N ILE A 132 7.15 6.94 -15.34
CA ILE A 132 7.16 7.00 -13.90
C ILE A 132 8.43 6.27 -13.42
N ARG A 133 9.27 6.95 -12.64
CA ARG A 133 10.42 6.29 -12.01
C ARG A 133 9.92 5.44 -10.84
N MET A 134 9.94 4.13 -11.01
CA MET A 134 9.61 3.17 -9.94
C MET A 134 10.82 2.29 -9.64
N PHE A 135 11.01 1.97 -8.37
CA PHE A 135 12.05 1.07 -7.88
C PHE A 135 11.40 -0.06 -7.07
N PRO A 136 10.84 -1.09 -7.72
CA PRO A 136 10.21 -2.21 -7.02
C PRO A 136 11.24 -2.92 -6.14
N ALA A 137 10.96 -3.02 -4.85
CA ALA A 137 11.78 -3.74 -3.89
C ALA A 137 11.03 -5.00 -3.45
N LYS A 138 11.77 -6.12 -3.35
CA LYS A 138 11.24 -7.38 -2.84
C LYS A 138 11.35 -7.41 -1.32
N GLY A 139 10.24 -7.66 -0.64
CA GLY A 139 10.21 -8.05 0.77
C GLY A 139 10.02 -9.57 0.92
N SER A 140 10.45 -10.12 2.06
CA SER A 140 10.17 -11.51 2.45
C SER A 140 9.55 -11.51 3.84
N LEU A 141 8.48 -12.29 4.01
CA LEU A 141 7.80 -12.50 5.28
C LEU A 141 7.90 -13.99 5.62
N LEU A 142 8.34 -14.30 6.84
CA LEU A 142 8.36 -15.66 7.37
C LEU A 142 7.22 -15.82 8.37
N ILE A 143 6.51 -16.94 8.29
CA ILE A 143 5.46 -17.31 9.23
C ILE A 143 6.00 -18.54 9.97
N MET A 144 6.12 -18.42 11.30
CA MET A 144 6.61 -19.47 12.20
C MET A 144 5.48 -20.04 13.04
#